data_AF-X1NMS7-F1
#
_entry.id   AF-X1NMS7-F1
#
_cell.length_a   1.000
_cell.length_b   1.000
_cell.length_c   1.000
_cell.angle_alpha   90.00
_cell.angle_beta   90.00
_cell.angle_gamma   90.00
#
_symmetry.space_group_name_H-M   'P 1'
#
loop_
_entity.id
_entity.type
_entity.pdbx_description
1 polymer ?
#
loop_
_entity_poly.entity_id
_entity_poly.type
_entity_poly.pdbx_seq_one_letter_code
_entity_poly.pdbx_strand_id
1 'polypeptide(L)' 'ASVELDNKLSLVLYQQAEQRLVDDAACLPLWFGKNYILTKPYIKGYNLSPLGFPMLNSVSVEPH' A
#
# COMPACT_ATOMS: atom_id res chain seq x y z
N ALA A 1 4.37 -0.97 19.49
CA ALA A 1 5.17 -1.62 18.44
C ALA A 1 6.53 -0.95 18.21
N SER A 2 6.67 0.38 18.35
CA SER A 2 7.91 1.10 18.01
C SER A 2 9.08 0.99 19.00
N VAL A 3 8.95 0.22 20.08
CA VAL A 3 10.06 0.00 21.05
C VAL A 3 10.87 -1.24 20.67
N GLU A 4 10.26 -2.20 19.96
CA GLU A 4 10.91 -3.45 19.60
C GLU A 4 11.78 -3.25 18.35
N LEU A 5 13.08 -3.56 18.49
CA LEU A 5 14.07 -3.40 17.42
C LEU A 5 14.26 -4.70 16.63
N ASP A 6 13.88 -5.85 17.18
CA ASP A 6 13.89 -7.12 16.46
C ASP A 6 12.67 -7.20 15.52
N ASN A 7 12.93 -7.27 14.21
CA ASN A 7 11.90 -7.33 13.19
C ASN A 7 11.01 -8.58 13.28
N LYS A 8 11.56 -9.73 13.66
CA LYS A 8 10.78 -10.97 13.78
C LYS A 8 9.82 -10.87 14.96
N LEU A 9 10.30 -10.35 16.09
CA LEU A 9 9.47 -10.15 17.27
C LEU A 9 8.38 -9.09 17.01
N SER A 10 8.74 -7.98 16.36
CA SER A 10 7.79 -6.93 15.96
C SER A 10 6.67 -7.49 15.07
N LEU A 11 7.00 -8.35 14.10
CA LEU A 11 6.00 -8.99 13.23
C LEU A 11 5.03 -9.87 14.02
N VAL A 12 5.52 -10.67 14.96
CA VAL A 12 4.67 -11.50 15.84
C VAL A 12 3.73 -10.63 16.68
N LEU A 13 4.23 -9.49 17.19
CA LEU A 13 3.41 -8.54 17.96
C LEU A 13 2.31 -7.91 17.11
N TYR A 14 2.58 -7.56 15.85
CA TYR A 14 1.55 -7.06 14.93
C TYR A 14 0.48 -8.11 14.63
N GLN A 15 0.88 -9.36 14.39
CA GLN A 15 -0.07 -10.47 14.16
C GLN A 15 -0.97 -10.71 15.38
N GLN A 16 -0.42 -10.66 16.59
CA GLN A 16 -1.20 -10.77 17.82
C GLN A 16 -2.20 -9.61 17.97
N ALA A 17 -1.80 -8.38 17.61
CA ALA A 17 -2.69 -7.23 17.64
C ALA A 17 -3.82 -7.35 16.62
N GLU A 18 -3.53 -7.81 15.41
CA GLU A 18 -4.53 -8.06 14.36
C GLU A 18 -5.56 -9.11 14.81
N GLN A 19 -5.11 -10.21 15.43
CA GLN A 19 -6.03 -11.23 15.95
C GLN A 19 -6.99 -10.66 17.00
N ARG A 20 -6.51 -9.81 17.92
CA ARG A 20 -7.37 -9.17 18.93
C ARG A 20 -8.43 -8.27 18.30
N LEU A 21 -8.09 -7.53 17.24
CA LEU A 21 -9.05 -6.69 16.52
C LEU A 21 -10.17 -7.51 15.87
N VAL A 22 -9.83 -8.70 15.37
CA VAL A 22 -10.79 -9.65 14.80
C VAL A 22 -11.69 -10.23 15.88
N ASP A 23 -11.11 -10.70 16.99
CA ASP A 23 -11.84 -11.31 18.11
C ASP A 23 -12.83 -10.33 18.75
N ASP A 24 -12.43 -9.05 18.88
CA ASP A 24 -13.26 -7.98 19.41
C ASP A 24 -14.30 -7.44 18.41
N ALA A 25 -14.28 -7.91 17.15
CA ALA A 25 -15.07 -7.38 16.04
C ALA A 25 -15.02 -5.83 15.94
N ALA A 26 -13.84 -5.26 16.21
CA ALA A 26 -13.65 -3.81 16.32
C ALA A 26 -13.91 -3.06 14.99
N CYS A 27 -13.80 -3.75 13.86
CA CYS A 27 -14.14 -3.25 12.54
C CYS A 27 -14.58 -4.38 11.60
N LEU A 28 -15.13 -4.02 10.44
CA LEU A 28 -15.55 -4.95 9.38
C LEU A 28 -14.69 -4.75 8.13
N PRO A 29 -13.48 -5.34 8.06
CA PRO A 29 -12.65 -5.25 6.86
C PRO A 29 -13.27 -6.08 5.74
N LEU A 30 -13.73 -5.43 4.67
CA LEU A 30 -14.50 -6.08 3.61
C LEU A 30 -13.63 -6.56 2.43
N TRP A 31 -12.62 -5.78 2.04
CA TRP A 31 -11.71 -6.13 0.94
C TRP A 31 -10.39 -5.35 1.00
N PHE A 32 -9.35 -5.90 0.37
CA PHE A 32 -8.14 -5.16 0.02
C PHE A 32 -8.35 -4.45 -1.32
N GLY A 33 -8.23 -3.12 -1.33
CA GLY A 33 -8.44 -2.30 -2.53
C GLY A 33 -7.43 -2.59 -3.64
N LYS A 34 -7.88 -2.51 -4.89
CA LYS A 34 -7.01 -2.44 -6.08
C LYS A 34 -7.19 -1.10 -6.77
N ASN A 35 -6.08 -0.51 -7.18
CA ASN A 35 -6.08 0.74 -7.93
C ASN A 35 -6.16 0.44 -9.43
N TYR A 36 -7.23 0.88 -10.08
CA TYR A 36 -7.39 0.83 -11.53
C TYR A 36 -7.24 2.24 -12.09
N ILE A 37 -6.20 2.48 -12.88
CA ILE A 37 -5.86 3.81 -13.41
C ILE A 37 -5.72 3.74 -14.92
N LEU A 38 -6.32 4.73 -15.58
CA LEU A 38 -6.23 4.90 -17.02
C LEU A 38 -5.17 5.95 -17.35
N THR A 39 -4.19 5.56 -18.16
CA THR A 39 -3.18 6.46 -18.70
C THR A 39 -3.32 6.57 -20.21
N LYS A 40 -3.09 7.78 -20.75
CA LYS A 40 -3.09 7.98 -22.20
C LYS A 40 -1.85 7.31 -22.83
N PRO A 41 -1.94 6.78 -24.07
CA PRO A 41 -0.83 6.03 -24.69
C PRO A 41 0.48 6.83 -24.86
N TYR A 42 0.37 8.16 -24.98
CA TYR A 42 1.49 9.09 -25.13
C TYR A 42 2.15 9.49 -23.79
N ILE A 43 1.64 8.99 -22.66
CA ILE A 43 2.25 9.18 -21.34
C ILE A 43 3.17 7.99 -21.08
N LYS A 44 4.49 8.24 -20.97
CA LYS A 44 5.48 7.20 -20.65
C LYS A 44 6.00 7.34 -19.23
N GLY A 45 6.39 6.21 -18.64
CA GLY A 45 7.01 6.17 -17.31
C GLY A 45 6.07 6.45 -16.14
N TYR A 46 4.75 6.47 -16.36
CA TYR A 46 3.77 6.59 -15.28
C TYR A 46 3.67 5.28 -14.49
N ASN A 47 4.02 5.34 -13.21
CA ASN A 47 3.88 4.23 -12.27
C ASN A 47 3.46 4.78 -10.89
N LEU A 48 2.76 3.94 -10.13
CA LEU A 48 2.45 4.18 -8.73
C LEU A 48 3.44 3.46 -7.81
N SER A 49 3.80 4.12 -6.72
CA SER A 49 4.46 3.46 -5.60
C SER A 49 3.52 2.44 -4.94
N PRO A 50 4.05 1.49 -4.13
CA PRO A 50 3.22 0.60 -3.32
C PRO A 50 2.24 1.34 -2.37
N LEU A 51 2.52 2.61 -2.06
CA LEU A 51 1.66 3.50 -1.28
C LEU A 51 0.61 4.24 -2.12
N GLY A 52 0.58 4.01 -3.44
CA GLY A 52 -0.36 4.66 -4.35
C GLY A 52 0.05 6.06 -4.83
N PHE A 53 1.30 6.48 -4.59
CA PHE A 53 1.77 7.79 -5.05
C PHE A 53 2.30 7.75 -6.48
N PRO A 54 1.91 8.70 -7.35
CA PRO A 54 2.44 8.78 -8.71
C PRO A 54 3.87 9.33 -8.70
N MET A 55 4.81 8.59 -9.27
CA MET A 55 6.20 9.04 -9.42
C MET A 55 6.35 9.94 -10.64
N LEU A 56 6.00 11.23 -10.51
CA LEU A 56 5.94 12.16 -11.65
C LEU A 56 7.31 12.53 -12.23
N ASN A 57 8.39 12.37 -11.47
CA ASN A 57 9.75 12.64 -11.92
C ASN A 57 10.23 11.68 -13.03
N SER A 58 9.58 10.53 -13.21
CA SER A 58 9.85 9.58 -14.30
C SER A 58 8.86 9.68 -15.46
N VAL A 59 7.94 10.65 -15.43
CA VAL A 59 6.86 10.78 -16.41
C VAL A 59 7.26 11.74 -17.54
N SER A 60 7.01 11.33 -18.77
CA SER A 60 7.16 12.18 -19.96
C SER A 60 5.94 12.13 -20.87
N VAL A 61 5.79 13.18 -21.67
CA VAL A 61 4.75 13.31 -22.70
C VAL A 61 5.43 13.23 -24.05
N GLU A 62 5.10 12.21 -24.84
CA GLU A 62 5.62 12.08 -26.21
C GLU A 62 4.80 12.95 -27.18
N PRO A 63 5.46 13.72 -28.07
CA PRO A 63 4.79 14.40 -29.17
C PRO A 63 4.14 13.38 -30.11
N HIS A 64 3.02 13.76 -30.71
CA HIS A 64 2.33 12.95 -31.72
C HIS A 64 2.93 13.17 -33.10
#